data_AF-A0AAV2PPG8-F1
#
_entry.id   AF-A0AAV2PPG8-F1
#
_cell.length_a   1.000
_cell.length_b   1.000
_cell.length_c   1.000
_cell.angle_alpha   90.00
_cell.angle_beta   90.00
_cell.angle_gamma   90.00
#
_symmetry.space_group_name_H-M   'P 1'
#
loop_
_entity.id
_entity.type
_entity.pdbx_description
1 polymer ?
#
loop_
_entity_poly.entity_id
_entity_poly.type
_entity_poly.pdbx_seq_one_letter_code
_entity_poly.pdbx_strand_id
1 'polypeptide(L)'
;MFSELGASFKFPESEFKPYFPHPKAENENERVYALLDICHMLKLVRNTLAEGGILIDNENKQIRWQYFVDLQKLQEAEGLRLANKLKKVHIHWWQQKMKVNLAVQVFSSSVADALEFCSRHLADYKEFKDCEATVKFIRIFDNLFDVLNSRNPFAKGNKAAMHVGNKIVWNSVFDE
;
A
#
# COMPACT_ATOMS: atom_id res chain seq x y z
N MET A 1 -15.13 8.45 18.09
CA MET A 1 -15.86 9.37 17.17
C MET A 1 -16.70 8.59 16.18
N PHE A 2 -16.13 7.81 15.25
CA PHE A 2 -16.96 7.06 14.27
C PHE A 2 -17.95 6.09 14.92
N SER A 3 -17.54 5.40 15.99
CA SER A 3 -18.43 4.56 16.81
C SER A 3 -19.64 5.32 17.35
N GLU A 4 -19.40 6.51 17.89
CA GLU A 4 -20.45 7.38 18.46
C GLU A 4 -21.43 7.89 17.39
N LEU A 5 -20.97 8.00 16.14
CA LEU A 5 -21.83 8.36 15.01
C LEU A 5 -22.59 7.16 14.44
N GLY A 6 -22.31 5.93 14.90
CA GLY A 6 -22.96 4.71 14.41
C GLY A 6 -22.29 4.06 13.20
N ALA A 7 -21.05 4.46 12.88
CA ALA A 7 -20.19 3.81 11.89
C ALA A 7 -19.23 2.80 12.55
N SER A 8 -18.96 1.70 11.87
CA SER A 8 -18.10 0.61 12.31
C SER A 8 -17.11 0.20 11.21
N PHE A 9 -15.84 0.07 11.58
CA PHE A 9 -14.76 -0.45 10.73
C PHE A 9 -14.24 -1.79 11.23
N LYS A 10 -15.07 -2.53 11.97
CA LYS A 10 -14.71 -3.83 12.54
C LYS A 10 -14.84 -4.93 11.49
N PHE A 11 -14.05 -5.97 11.67
CA PHE A 11 -14.18 -7.25 10.98
C PHE A 11 -14.75 -8.28 11.98
N PRO A 12 -15.63 -9.21 11.56
CA PRO A 12 -15.90 -9.63 10.18
C PRO A 12 -16.75 -8.65 9.36
N GLU A 13 -16.82 -8.85 8.04
CA GLU A 13 -17.48 -7.95 7.08
C GLU A 13 -18.95 -7.64 7.41
N SER A 14 -19.65 -8.54 8.13
CA SER A 14 -21.00 -8.30 8.64
C SER A 14 -21.10 -7.13 9.63
N GLU A 15 -20.00 -6.76 10.27
CA GLU A 15 -19.90 -5.61 11.17
C GLU A 15 -19.27 -4.38 10.50
N PHE A 16 -18.89 -4.48 9.23
CA PHE A 16 -18.30 -3.39 8.47
C PHE A 16 -19.40 -2.45 7.96
N LYS A 17 -19.51 -1.30 8.61
CA LYS A 17 -20.52 -0.27 8.31
C LYS A 17 -19.83 1.10 8.28
N PRO A 18 -19.13 1.46 7.19
CA PRO A 18 -18.32 2.69 7.11
C PRO A 18 -19.19 3.94 6.86
N TYR A 19 -20.39 4.01 7.42
CA TYR A 19 -21.33 5.10 7.22
C TYR A 19 -22.31 5.23 8.39
N PHE A 20 -22.92 6.40 8.48
CA PHE A 20 -24.02 6.69 9.39
C PHE A 20 -25.13 7.47 8.67
N PRO A 21 -26.37 7.50 9.21
CA PRO A 21 -27.46 8.26 8.60
C PRO A 21 -27.16 9.76 8.55
N HIS A 22 -27.57 10.43 7.48
CA HIS A 22 -27.49 11.89 7.43
C HIS A 22 -28.37 12.51 8.53
N PRO A 23 -27.90 13.50 9.32
CA PRO A 23 -28.63 14.01 10.49
C PRO A 23 -30.01 14.62 10.20
N LYS A 24 -30.27 14.97 8.93
CA LYS A 24 -31.55 15.51 8.45
C LYS A 24 -32.22 14.60 7.41
N ALA A 25 -31.82 13.34 7.33
CA ALA A 25 -32.35 12.41 6.37
C ALA A 25 -33.88 12.28 6.53
N GLU A 26 -34.63 12.42 5.45
CA GLU A 26 -36.07 12.12 5.44
C GLU A 26 -36.33 10.63 5.22
N ASN A 27 -35.32 9.87 4.77
CA ASN A 27 -35.37 8.43 4.57
C ASN A 27 -34.02 7.76 4.93
N GLU A 28 -34.04 6.45 5.22
CA GLU A 28 -32.88 5.69 5.69
C GLU A 28 -31.75 5.51 4.65
N ASN A 29 -31.96 5.91 3.40
CA ASN A 29 -30.99 5.74 2.32
C ASN A 29 -29.97 6.88 2.23
N GLU A 30 -30.22 8.01 2.89
CA GLU A 30 -29.26 9.12 2.94
C GLU A 30 -28.16 8.85 3.95
N ARG A 31 -26.96 8.53 3.44
CA ARG A 31 -25.80 8.11 4.25
C ARG A 31 -24.66 9.09 4.13
N VAL A 32 -23.98 9.30 5.25
CA VAL A 32 -22.68 9.98 5.32
C VAL A 32 -21.61 8.90 5.47
N TYR A 33 -20.77 8.75 4.45
CA TYR A 33 -19.68 7.79 4.46
C TYR A 33 -18.47 8.36 5.21
N ALA A 34 -17.92 7.55 6.10
CA ALA A 34 -16.70 7.85 6.82
C ALA A 34 -15.50 7.29 6.04
N LEU A 35 -14.58 8.17 5.66
CA LEU A 35 -13.36 7.80 4.95
C LEU A 35 -12.15 8.02 5.86
N LEU A 36 -11.21 7.07 5.81
CA LEU A 36 -9.92 7.20 6.48
C LEU A 36 -8.94 7.90 5.55
N ASP A 37 -8.04 8.68 6.12
CA ASP A 37 -7.00 9.37 5.35
C ASP A 37 -5.99 8.34 4.80
N ILE A 38 -6.00 8.17 3.48
CA ILE A 38 -5.18 7.19 2.74
C ILE A 38 -3.68 7.40 2.94
N CYS A 39 -3.21 8.65 2.98
CA CYS A 39 -1.81 8.99 3.24
C CYS A 39 -1.38 8.51 4.62
N HIS A 40 -2.26 8.68 5.61
CA HIS A 40 -2.02 8.22 6.97
C HIS A 40 -2.12 6.69 7.08
N MET A 41 -3.05 6.06 6.37
CA MET A 41 -3.20 4.60 6.35
C MET A 41 -1.96 3.91 5.76
N LEU A 42 -1.44 4.37 4.62
CA LEU A 42 -0.23 3.79 4.01
C LEU A 42 1.00 3.93 4.94
N LYS A 43 1.10 5.07 5.62
CA LYS A 43 2.12 5.30 6.65
C LYS A 43 2.01 4.29 7.80
N LEU A 44 0.80 3.98 8.25
CA LEU A 44 0.57 2.96 9.29
C LEU A 44 0.97 1.58 8.79
N VAL A 45 0.58 1.19 7.57
CA VAL A 45 0.97 -0.08 6.94
C VAL A 45 2.49 -0.26 6.93
N ARG A 46 3.24 0.77 6.49
CA ARG A 46 4.72 0.75 6.54
C ARG A 46 5.21 0.52 7.96
N ASN A 47 4.72 1.30 8.92
CA ASN A 47 5.18 1.20 10.31
C ASN A 47 4.89 -0.19 10.90
N THR A 48 3.72 -0.76 10.63
CA THR A 48 3.34 -2.09 11.10
C THR A 48 4.26 -3.16 10.53
N LEU A 49 4.50 -3.15 9.21
CA LEU A 49 5.42 -4.11 8.59
C LEU A 49 6.86 -3.93 9.08
N ALA A 50 7.33 -2.69 9.21
CA ALA A 50 8.70 -2.40 9.59
C ALA A 50 9.00 -2.67 11.08
N GLU A 51 8.01 -2.50 11.96
CA GLU A 51 8.11 -2.84 13.38
C GLU A 51 7.94 -4.34 13.61
N GLY A 52 6.92 -4.96 12.99
CA GLY A 52 6.63 -6.39 13.14
C GLY A 52 7.60 -7.29 12.39
N GLY A 53 8.31 -6.76 11.40
CA GLY A 53 9.28 -7.48 10.55
C GLY A 53 8.65 -8.43 9.54
N ILE A 54 7.59 -9.15 9.93
CA ILE A 54 6.87 -10.13 9.11
C ILE A 54 5.37 -9.94 9.26
N LEU A 55 4.66 -9.88 8.13
CA LEU A 55 3.22 -10.08 8.05
C LEU A 55 2.92 -11.39 7.32
N ILE A 56 1.79 -12.01 7.64
CA ILE A 56 1.34 -13.25 7.01
C ILE A 56 0.10 -12.93 6.18
N ASP A 57 0.10 -13.33 4.91
CA ASP A 57 -1.08 -13.19 4.05
C ASP A 57 -2.09 -14.33 4.26
N ASN A 58 -3.21 -14.26 3.52
CA ASN A 58 -4.27 -15.27 3.56
C ASN A 58 -3.84 -16.66 3.03
N GLU A 59 -2.75 -16.73 2.27
CA GLU A 59 -2.14 -17.97 1.76
C GLU A 59 -1.03 -18.49 2.69
N ASN A 60 -0.89 -17.92 3.89
CA ASN A 60 0.14 -18.24 4.86
C ASN A 60 1.58 -17.96 4.37
N LYS A 61 1.74 -17.08 3.39
CA LYS A 61 3.05 -16.63 2.89
C LYS A 61 3.52 -15.40 3.65
N GLN A 62 4.83 -15.21 3.67
CA GLN A 62 5.48 -14.20 4.49
C GLN A 62 5.79 -12.94 3.68
N ILE A 63 5.28 -11.81 4.15
CA ILE A 63 5.64 -10.47 3.70
C ILE A 63 6.70 -9.96 4.66
N ARG A 64 7.92 -9.71 4.18
CA ARG A 64 9.07 -9.46 5.06
C ARG A 64 9.67 -8.08 4.83
N TRP A 65 9.87 -7.33 5.91
CA TRP A 65 10.61 -6.07 5.89
C TRP A 65 12.08 -6.26 5.47
N GLN A 66 12.63 -7.43 5.75
CA GLN A 66 14.02 -7.78 5.47
C GLN A 66 14.39 -7.62 3.99
N TYR A 67 13.47 -7.91 3.05
CA TYR A 67 13.73 -7.74 1.61
C TYR A 67 14.01 -6.28 1.23
N PHE A 68 13.39 -5.31 1.90
CA PHE A 68 13.68 -3.88 1.66
C PHE A 68 15.07 -3.52 2.18
N VAL A 69 15.47 -4.06 3.33
CA VAL A 69 16.79 -3.85 3.92
C VAL A 69 17.87 -4.41 2.99
N ASP A 70 17.69 -5.63 2.51
CA ASP A 70 18.70 -6.29 1.68
C ASP A 70 18.77 -5.68 0.29
N LEU A 71 17.63 -5.29 -0.30
CA LEU A 71 17.63 -4.50 -1.54
C LEU A 71 18.38 -3.18 -1.37
N GLN A 72 18.16 -2.49 -0.25
CA GLN A 72 18.87 -1.24 0.02
C GLN A 72 20.38 -1.45 0.16
N LYS A 73 20.82 -2.50 0.88
CA LYS A 73 22.23 -2.85 1.04
C LYS A 73 22.88 -3.22 -0.29
N LEU A 74 22.23 -4.04 -1.10
CA LEU A 74 22.70 -4.45 -2.42
C LEU A 74 22.99 -3.21 -3.28
N GLN A 75 22.03 -2.29 -3.36
CA GLN A 75 22.19 -1.06 -4.15
C GLN A 75 23.32 -0.15 -3.64
N GLU A 76 23.66 -0.22 -2.36
CA GLU A 76 24.81 0.52 -1.82
C GLU A 76 26.13 -0.17 -2.08
N ALA A 77 26.17 -1.50 -2.01
CA ALA A 77 27.35 -2.29 -2.32
C ALA A 77 27.75 -2.14 -3.80
N GLU A 78 26.77 -2.20 -4.70
CA GLU A 78 26.98 -2.08 -6.15
C GLU A 78 27.16 -0.62 -6.60
N GLY A 79 26.75 0.36 -5.78
CA GLY A 79 26.72 1.77 -6.16
C GLY A 79 25.66 2.12 -7.23
N LEU A 80 24.88 1.14 -7.69
CA LEU A 80 23.83 1.28 -8.71
C LEU A 80 22.44 1.05 -8.09
N ARG A 81 21.43 1.70 -8.68
CA ARG A 81 20.03 1.56 -8.27
C ARG A 81 19.21 0.95 -9.40
N LEU A 82 18.33 0.02 -9.06
CA LEU A 82 17.40 -0.62 -9.99
C LEU A 82 16.20 0.30 -10.28
N ALA A 83 16.48 1.53 -10.70
CA ALA A 83 15.51 2.59 -11.01
C ALA A 83 14.52 2.97 -9.89
N ASN A 84 14.73 2.50 -8.65
CA ASN A 84 13.87 2.83 -7.50
C ASN A 84 14.48 3.91 -6.58
N LYS A 85 13.64 4.43 -5.68
CA LYS A 85 13.99 5.52 -4.75
C LYS A 85 14.40 5.03 -3.35
N LEU A 86 14.47 3.72 -3.12
CA LEU A 86 14.79 3.15 -1.82
C LEU A 86 16.21 3.57 -1.37
N LYS A 87 16.34 3.98 -0.11
CA LYS A 87 17.56 4.60 0.49
C LYS A 87 17.63 4.26 1.97
N LYS A 88 18.78 4.44 2.61
CA LYS A 88 18.93 4.33 4.09
C LYS A 88 17.82 5.03 4.86
N VAL A 89 17.41 6.23 4.45
CA VAL A 89 16.33 6.99 5.12
C VAL A 89 14.97 6.26 5.16
N HIS A 90 14.72 5.35 4.21
CA HIS A 90 13.53 4.50 4.20
C HIS A 90 13.65 3.32 5.17
N ILE A 91 14.87 2.80 5.33
CA ILE A 91 15.16 1.71 6.27
C ILE A 91 15.22 2.24 7.72
N HIS A 92 15.77 3.45 7.90
CA HIS A 92 15.82 4.17 9.17
C HIS A 92 14.48 4.89 9.45
N TRP A 93 13.38 4.16 9.28
CA TRP A 93 12.02 4.69 9.25
C TRP A 93 11.58 5.31 10.58
N TRP A 94 12.16 4.89 11.72
CA TRP A 94 11.78 5.40 13.05
C TRP A 94 11.98 6.92 13.19
N GLN A 95 13.06 7.45 12.61
CA GLN A 95 13.32 8.91 12.58
C GLN A 95 12.39 9.66 11.62
N GLN A 96 11.74 8.93 10.71
CA GLN A 96 10.91 9.48 9.64
C GLN A 96 9.49 8.88 9.67
N LYS A 97 9.04 8.44 10.86
CA LYS A 97 7.77 7.71 11.05
C LYS A 97 6.57 8.49 10.54
N MET A 98 6.64 9.82 10.52
CA MET A 98 5.56 10.70 10.06
C MET A 98 5.62 11.05 8.57
N LYS A 99 6.74 10.79 7.87
CA LYS A 99 6.92 11.15 6.47
C LYS A 99 6.19 10.17 5.55
N VAL A 100 5.03 10.59 5.04
CA VAL A 100 4.18 9.83 4.12
C VAL A 100 4.90 9.60 2.78
N ASN A 101 5.58 10.61 2.25
CA ASN A 101 6.29 10.49 0.97
C ASN A 101 7.31 9.33 0.95
N LEU A 102 7.96 9.04 2.09
CA LEU A 102 8.84 7.89 2.23
C LEU A 102 8.06 6.57 2.27
N ALA A 103 6.89 6.53 2.93
CA ALA A 103 6.04 5.34 2.90
C ALA A 103 5.59 4.98 1.48
N VAL A 104 5.14 5.99 0.72
CA VAL A 104 4.76 5.82 -0.70
C VAL A 104 5.93 5.27 -1.52
N GLN A 105 7.16 5.77 -1.30
CA GLN A 105 8.33 5.30 -2.04
C GLN A 105 8.72 3.84 -1.71
N VAL A 106 8.54 3.40 -0.45
CA VAL A 106 8.76 2.00 -0.06
C VAL A 106 7.82 1.07 -0.81
N PHE A 107 6.54 1.42 -0.91
CA PHE A 107 5.52 0.60 -1.55
C PHE A 107 5.29 0.93 -3.02
N SER A 108 6.32 1.37 -3.74
CA SER A 108 6.18 1.68 -5.17
C SER A 108 6.43 0.45 -6.06
N SER A 109 5.78 0.41 -7.23
CA SER A 109 6.00 -0.66 -8.23
C SER A 109 7.48 -0.83 -8.60
N SER A 110 8.27 0.26 -8.66
CA SER A 110 9.72 0.14 -8.92
C SER A 110 10.51 -0.63 -7.86
N VAL A 111 10.04 -0.66 -6.60
CA VAL A 111 10.64 -1.50 -5.55
C VAL A 111 10.21 -2.96 -5.75
N ALA A 112 8.94 -3.20 -6.11
CA ALA A 112 8.46 -4.53 -6.46
C ALA A 112 9.23 -5.14 -7.64
N ASP A 113 9.40 -4.38 -8.72
CA ASP A 113 10.14 -4.81 -9.91
C ASP A 113 11.61 -5.10 -9.59
N ALA A 114 12.23 -4.31 -8.71
CA ALA A 114 13.60 -4.54 -8.27
C ALA A 114 13.74 -5.84 -7.46
N LEU A 115 12.81 -6.12 -6.53
CA LEU A 115 12.80 -7.38 -5.78
C LEU A 115 12.56 -8.59 -6.70
N GLU A 116 11.59 -8.48 -7.60
CA GLU A 116 11.26 -9.52 -8.57
C GLU A 116 12.46 -9.79 -9.51
N PHE A 117 13.16 -8.74 -9.95
CA PHE A 117 14.37 -8.87 -10.75
C PHE A 117 15.48 -9.59 -9.98
N CYS A 118 15.76 -9.17 -8.73
CA CYS A 118 16.76 -9.82 -7.89
C CYS A 118 16.45 -11.31 -7.69
N SER A 119 15.20 -11.65 -7.37
CA SER A 119 14.79 -13.03 -7.15
C SER A 119 14.86 -13.91 -8.39
N ARG A 120 14.58 -13.37 -9.59
CA ARG A 120 14.53 -14.16 -10.83
C ARG A 120 15.85 -14.25 -11.57
N HIS A 121 16.65 -13.18 -11.53
CA HIS A 121 17.80 -13.03 -12.41
C HIS A 121 19.14 -13.01 -11.68
N LEU A 122 19.16 -12.81 -10.36
CA LEU A 122 20.39 -12.75 -9.57
C LEU A 122 20.48 -13.98 -8.65
N ALA A 123 20.70 -15.16 -9.25
CA ALA A 123 20.67 -16.45 -8.57
C ALA A 123 21.64 -16.58 -7.37
N ASP A 124 22.71 -15.79 -7.36
CA ASP A 124 23.69 -15.77 -6.26
C ASP A 124 23.15 -15.12 -4.98
N TYR A 125 22.09 -14.30 -5.09
CA TYR A 125 21.51 -13.55 -3.98
C TYR A 125 20.31 -14.28 -3.37
N LYS A 126 20.63 -15.25 -2.51
CA LYS A 126 19.65 -16.09 -1.81
C LYS A 126 18.72 -15.30 -0.87
N GLU A 127 19.12 -14.08 -0.50
CA GLU A 127 18.37 -13.17 0.36
C GLU A 127 17.02 -12.75 -0.23
N PHE A 128 16.86 -12.82 -1.57
CA PHE A 128 15.62 -12.45 -2.26
C PHE A 128 14.72 -13.63 -2.63
N LYS A 129 15.11 -14.85 -2.24
CA LYS A 129 14.30 -16.04 -2.50
C LYS A 129 12.96 -15.93 -1.79
N ASP A 130 11.89 -16.41 -2.44
CA ASP A 130 10.53 -16.47 -1.88
C ASP A 130 9.97 -15.07 -1.51
N CYS A 131 10.29 -14.04 -2.32
CA CYS A 131 9.84 -12.67 -2.10
C CYS A 131 8.49 -12.33 -2.75
N GLU A 132 7.85 -13.28 -3.43
CA GLU A 132 6.66 -13.08 -4.27
C GLU A 132 5.49 -12.50 -3.48
N ALA A 133 5.29 -12.94 -2.24
CA ALA A 133 4.24 -12.39 -1.36
C ALA A 133 4.49 -10.91 -1.02
N THR A 134 5.76 -10.53 -0.83
CA THR A 134 6.14 -9.13 -0.59
C THR A 134 5.97 -8.28 -1.85
N VAL A 135 6.35 -8.83 -3.02
CA VAL A 135 6.13 -8.17 -4.32
C VAL A 135 4.65 -7.93 -4.57
N LYS A 136 3.79 -8.95 -4.37
CA LYS A 136 2.33 -8.83 -4.49
C LYS A 136 1.78 -7.78 -3.54
N PHE A 137 2.19 -7.81 -2.27
CA PHE A 137 1.81 -6.82 -1.27
C PHE A 137 2.15 -5.39 -1.68
N ILE A 138 3.37 -5.15 -2.17
CA ILE A 138 3.79 -3.82 -2.64
C ILE A 138 2.89 -3.34 -3.78
N ARG A 139 2.63 -4.19 -4.79
CA ARG A 139 1.81 -3.81 -5.95
C ARG A 139 0.37 -3.49 -5.58
N ILE A 140 -0.22 -4.26 -4.67
CA ILE A 140 -1.57 -3.98 -4.14
C ILE A 140 -1.62 -2.59 -3.51
N PHE A 141 -0.66 -2.26 -2.63
CA PHE A 141 -0.65 -0.96 -1.95
C PHE A 141 -0.31 0.21 -2.88
N ASP A 142 0.54 0.02 -3.89
CA ASP A 142 0.82 1.04 -4.91
C ASP A 142 -0.45 1.36 -5.72
N ASN A 143 -1.14 0.32 -6.21
CA ASN A 143 -2.38 0.46 -6.99
C ASN A 143 -3.50 1.11 -6.17
N LEU A 144 -3.72 0.64 -4.94
CA LEU A 144 -4.72 1.23 -4.03
C LEU A 144 -4.41 2.71 -3.75
N PHE A 145 -3.14 3.03 -3.48
CA PHE A 145 -2.76 4.42 -3.21
C PHE A 145 -2.97 5.32 -4.43
N ASP A 146 -2.63 4.85 -5.63
CA ASP A 146 -2.81 5.59 -6.87
C ASP A 146 -4.28 5.88 -7.17
N VAL A 147 -5.16 4.88 -7.05
CA VAL A 147 -6.61 5.04 -7.27
C VAL A 147 -7.21 6.00 -6.24
N LEU A 148 -6.95 5.76 -4.96
CA LEU A 148 -7.56 6.50 -3.85
C LEU A 148 -6.97 7.91 -3.67
N ASN A 149 -5.85 8.21 -4.33
CA ASN A 149 -5.23 9.53 -4.36
C ASN A 149 -5.19 10.14 -5.78
N SER A 150 -6.05 9.64 -6.68
CA SER A 150 -6.17 10.16 -8.04
C SER A 150 -6.78 11.58 -8.03
N ARG A 151 -6.04 12.55 -8.57
CA ARG A 151 -6.47 13.97 -8.61
C ARG A 151 -6.11 14.70 -9.89
N ASN A 152 -5.28 14.09 -10.74
CA ASN A 152 -4.77 14.72 -11.95
C ASN A 152 -5.61 14.30 -13.16
N PRO A 153 -6.31 15.23 -13.84
CA PRO A 153 -7.13 14.90 -15.02
C PRO A 153 -6.31 14.43 -16.22
N PHE A 154 -5.00 14.72 -16.25
CA PHE A 154 -4.09 14.28 -17.32
C PHE A 154 -3.29 13.03 -16.97
N ALA A 155 -3.43 12.52 -15.75
CA ALA A 155 -2.81 11.24 -15.39
C ALA A 155 -3.50 10.08 -16.11
N LYS A 156 -2.78 8.96 -16.25
CA LYS A 156 -3.23 7.75 -16.94
C LYS A 156 -3.31 6.59 -15.97
N GLY A 157 -4.07 5.56 -16.34
CA GLY A 157 -4.24 4.34 -15.53
C GLY A 157 -4.81 4.66 -14.15
N ASN A 158 -4.30 3.98 -13.13
CA ASN A 158 -4.77 4.11 -11.74
C ASN A 158 -4.61 5.52 -11.14
N LYS A 159 -3.74 6.36 -11.71
CA LYS A 159 -3.53 7.75 -11.27
C LYS A 159 -4.52 8.75 -11.88
N ALA A 160 -5.24 8.34 -12.92
CA ALA A 160 -6.24 9.17 -13.59
C ALA A 160 -7.42 9.44 -12.65
N ALA A 161 -8.00 10.64 -12.71
CA ALA A 161 -9.21 10.94 -11.94
C ALA A 161 -10.32 9.92 -12.23
N MET A 162 -10.97 9.41 -11.18
CA MET A 162 -12.04 8.43 -11.32
C MET A 162 -13.28 9.06 -11.97
N HIS A 163 -13.77 8.43 -13.04
CA HIS A 163 -15.04 8.78 -13.69
C HIS A 163 -15.68 7.54 -14.31
N VAL A 164 -16.94 7.66 -14.75
CA VAL A 164 -17.69 6.49 -15.28
C VAL A 164 -16.98 5.85 -16.48
N GLY A 165 -16.42 6.67 -17.38
CA GLY A 165 -15.72 6.19 -18.59
C GLY A 165 -14.44 5.38 -18.35
N ASN A 166 -13.81 5.47 -17.17
CA ASN A 166 -12.62 4.68 -16.83
C ASN A 166 -12.88 3.67 -15.72
N LYS A 167 -14.15 3.33 -15.46
CA LYS A 167 -14.55 2.39 -14.41
C LYS A 167 -13.82 1.05 -14.47
N ILE A 168 -13.62 0.51 -15.66
CA ILE A 168 -12.91 -0.76 -15.86
C ILE A 168 -11.49 -0.71 -15.28
N VAL A 169 -10.82 0.46 -15.34
CA VAL A 169 -9.45 0.64 -14.88
C VAL A 169 -9.36 0.64 -13.36
N TRP A 170 -10.18 1.45 -12.68
CA TRP A 170 -10.09 1.54 -11.21
C TRP A 170 -10.83 0.39 -10.51
N ASN A 171 -11.83 -0.24 -11.15
CA ASN A 171 -12.55 -1.38 -10.55
C ASN A 171 -11.67 -2.62 -10.48
N SER A 172 -10.76 -2.82 -11.44
CA SER A 172 -9.87 -3.98 -11.45
C SER A 172 -8.95 -4.06 -10.23
N VAL A 173 -8.70 -2.93 -9.55
CA VAL A 173 -7.90 -2.90 -8.30
C VAL A 173 -8.63 -3.54 -7.12
N PHE A 174 -9.97 -3.62 -7.17
CA PHE A 174 -10.79 -4.18 -6.10
C PHE A 174 -11.28 -5.60 -6.39
N ASP A 175 -11.05 -6.11 -7.60
CA ASP A 175 -11.47 -7.44 -8.05
C ASP A 175 -10.34 -8.50 -7.97
N GLU A 176 -9.14 -8.14 -7.44
CA GLU A 176 -7.97 -9.01 -7.21
C GLU A 176 -8.00 -9.74 -5.84
#